data_AF-A0A3E0N4K3-F1
#
_entry.id   AF-A0A3E0N4K3-F1
#
_cell.length_a   1.000
_cell.length_b   1.000
_cell.length_c   1.000
_cell.angle_alpha   90.00
_cell.angle_beta   90.00
_cell.angle_gamma   90.00
#
_symmetry.space_group_name_H-M   'P 1'
#
loop_
_entity.id
_entity.type
_entity.pdbx_description
1 polymer ?
#
loop_
_entity_poly.entity_id
_entity_poly.type
_entity_poly.pdbx_seq_one_letter_code
_entity_poly.pdbx_strand_id
1 'polypeptide(L)'
;MADGRRVGVAQPQATLASGKMQENKFQIDRRRRPRRRAGFSLLELLAVVTILGIVAVIIIPRVSYSRAQAQEQACFQNKAEINTAIERYNIENGELPDTMADLNNATWFPDGIPNCPVSNNAYVLNGAKVRVQGHTTGSH
;
A
#
# COMPACT_ATOMS: atom_id res chain seq x y z
N MET A 1 36.63 112.82 -14.87
CA MET A 1 37.91 113.15 -15.52
C MET A 1 38.93 112.13 -15.06
N ALA A 2 39.51 111.39 -16.02
CA ALA A 2 40.66 110.49 -15.89
C ALA A 2 40.48 109.31 -14.89
N ASP A 3 41.13 108.16 -14.99
CA ASP A 3 42.30 107.76 -15.76
C ASP A 3 42.40 106.21 -15.75
N GLY A 4 42.89 105.66 -16.86
CA GLY A 4 43.96 104.67 -16.90
C GLY A 4 44.01 103.48 -15.93
N ARG A 5 43.73 102.32 -16.53
CA ARG A 5 44.69 101.20 -16.68
C ARG A 5 45.15 100.48 -15.40
N ARG A 6 44.63 99.26 -15.21
CA ARG A 6 45.45 98.13 -14.75
C ARG A 6 45.24 96.89 -15.60
N VAL A 7 46.37 96.29 -15.93
CA VAL A 7 46.60 95.06 -16.69
C VAL A 7 46.52 93.88 -15.73
N GLY A 8 45.74 92.86 -16.07
CA GLY A 8 45.86 91.48 -15.55
C GLY A 8 45.54 90.56 -16.73
N VAL A 9 46.52 89.97 -17.40
CA VAL A 9 47.26 88.74 -17.07
C VAL A 9 46.33 87.57 -16.75
N ALA A 10 46.24 86.69 -17.76
CA ALA A 10 46.00 85.26 -17.74
C ALA A 10 44.68 84.73 -17.17
N GLN A 11 43.87 84.16 -18.06
CA GLN A 11 43.57 82.71 -18.02
C GLN A 11 43.09 82.24 -19.41
N PRO A 12 43.65 81.14 -19.96
CA PRO A 12 43.19 80.56 -21.21
C PRO A 12 41.83 79.89 -21.03
N GLN A 13 40.97 80.09 -22.02
CA GLN A 13 39.63 79.55 -22.07
C GLN A 13 39.68 78.13 -22.61
N ALA A 14 39.14 77.18 -21.85
CA ALA A 14 38.77 75.87 -22.35
C ALA A 14 37.28 75.67 -22.09
N THR A 15 36.50 76.24 -22.99
CA THR A 15 35.09 75.95 -23.17
C THR A 15 34.92 74.58 -23.86
N LEU A 16 34.02 73.79 -23.28
CA LEU A 16 33.18 72.75 -23.88
C LEU A 16 33.62 71.28 -23.81
N ALA A 17 32.77 70.57 -23.06
CA ALA A 17 32.02 69.39 -23.48
C ALA A 17 32.58 68.01 -23.13
N SER A 18 31.86 67.42 -22.16
CA SER A 18 31.24 66.09 -22.28
C SER A 18 32.15 64.92 -22.65
N GLY A 19 32.65 64.26 -21.60
CA GLY A 19 33.06 62.87 -21.67
C GLY A 19 32.79 62.20 -20.33
N LYS A 20 31.58 61.64 -20.16
CA LYS A 20 31.32 60.72 -19.05
C LYS A 20 32.16 59.46 -19.29
N MET A 21 33.35 59.41 -18.70
CA MET A 21 34.18 58.21 -18.65
C MET A 21 33.52 57.24 -17.68
N GLN A 22 32.71 56.33 -18.23
CA GLN A 22 32.02 55.29 -17.48
C GLN A 22 33.06 54.30 -16.96
N GLU A 23 33.15 54.16 -15.63
CA GLU A 23 33.91 53.09 -14.98
C GLU A 23 33.29 51.75 -15.37
N ASN A 24 34.03 50.97 -16.14
CA ASN A 24 33.66 49.61 -16.50
C ASN A 24 33.72 48.72 -15.26
N LYS A 25 32.55 48.38 -14.71
CA LYS A 25 32.39 47.34 -13.69
C LYS A 25 32.87 46.01 -14.28
N PHE A 26 34.00 45.50 -13.77
CA PHE A 26 34.45 44.14 -14.03
C PHE A 26 33.47 43.15 -13.37
N GLN A 27 32.46 42.73 -14.13
CA GLN A 27 31.51 41.71 -13.69
C GLN A 27 32.13 40.33 -13.88
N ILE A 28 32.51 39.68 -12.78
CA ILE A 28 32.93 38.28 -12.77
C ILE A 28 31.70 37.42 -13.04
N ASP A 29 31.47 37.13 -14.32
CA ASP A 29 30.37 36.30 -14.77
C ASP A 29 30.67 34.83 -14.40
N ARG A 30 30.21 34.40 -13.22
CA ARG A 30 30.27 33.01 -12.78
C ARG A 30 29.35 32.19 -13.69
N ARG A 31 29.86 31.74 -14.83
CA ARG A 31 29.18 30.79 -15.73
C ARG A 31 28.65 29.61 -14.92
N ARG A 32 27.35 29.62 -14.59
CA ARG A 32 26.67 28.47 -13.98
C ARG A 32 26.70 27.35 -15.01
N ARG A 33 27.50 26.31 -14.76
CA ARG A 33 27.52 25.12 -15.62
C ARG A 33 26.09 24.55 -15.71
N PRO A 34 25.57 24.25 -16.90
CA PRO A 34 24.26 23.63 -17.03
C PRO A 34 24.28 22.29 -16.28
N ARG A 35 23.36 22.12 -15.34
CA ARG A 35 23.15 20.83 -14.67
C ARG A 35 22.75 19.84 -15.76
N ARG A 36 23.60 18.84 -16.02
CA ARG A 36 23.26 17.74 -16.93
C ARG A 36 22.03 17.07 -16.37
N ARG A 37 20.90 17.18 -17.08
CA ARG A 37 19.69 16.41 -16.76
C ARG A 37 20.03 14.94 -17.04
N ALA A 38 20.13 14.12 -16.01
CA ALA A 38 20.23 12.68 -16.16
C ALA A 38 18.85 12.17 -16.59
N GLY A 39 18.75 11.62 -17.80
CA GLY A 39 17.59 10.83 -18.21
C GLY A 39 17.77 9.39 -17.77
N PHE A 40 16.66 8.64 -17.66
CA PHE A 40 16.69 7.21 -17.40
C PHE A 40 17.45 6.47 -18.51
N SER A 41 18.33 5.55 -18.12
CA SER A 41 18.93 4.58 -19.04
C SER A 41 17.91 3.52 -19.41
N LEU A 42 17.93 3.04 -20.66
CA LEU A 42 17.13 1.87 -21.09
C LEU A 42 17.41 0.65 -20.20
N LEU A 43 18.66 0.51 -19.74
CA LEU A 43 19.07 -0.58 -18.87
C LEU A 43 18.48 -0.46 -17.47
N GLU A 44 18.28 0.76 -16.95
CA GLU A 44 17.64 0.99 -15.65
C GLU A 44 16.17 0.56 -15.68
N LEU A 45 15.44 0.89 -16.76
CA LEU A 45 14.05 0.45 -16.89
C LEU A 45 13.96 -1.07 -17.13
N LEU A 46 14.85 -1.63 -17.94
CA LEU A 46 14.89 -3.05 -18.26
C LEU A 46 15.12 -3.89 -17.00
N ALA A 47 16.10 -3.54 -16.16
CA ALA A 47 16.36 -4.25 -14.92
C ALA A 47 15.16 -4.23 -13.96
N VAL A 48 14.44 -3.10 -13.88
CA VAL A 48 13.25 -2.98 -13.02
C VAL A 48 12.13 -3.92 -13.47
N VAL A 49 11.77 -3.91 -14.75
CA VAL A 49 10.69 -4.78 -15.24
C VAL A 49 11.07 -6.26 -15.17
N THR A 50 12.35 -6.60 -15.34
CA THR A 50 12.86 -7.96 -15.14
C THR A 50 12.69 -8.41 -13.69
N ILE A 51 13.09 -7.60 -12.71
CA ILE A 51 12.96 -7.93 -11.29
C ILE A 51 11.47 -8.04 -10.89
N LEU A 52 10.62 -7.10 -11.34
CA LEU A 52 9.18 -7.15 -11.09
C LEU A 52 8.53 -8.43 -11.68
N GLY A 53 8.96 -8.86 -12.86
CA GLY A 53 8.50 -10.10 -13.49
C GLY A 53 8.87 -11.35 -12.66
N ILE A 54 10.12 -11.44 -12.19
CA ILE A 54 10.59 -12.56 -11.36
C ILE A 54 9.80 -12.63 -10.04
N VAL A 55 9.61 -11.49 -9.38
CA VAL A 55 8.88 -11.41 -8.10
C VAL A 55 7.41 -11.82 -8.29
N ALA A 56 6.74 -11.37 -9.36
CA ALA A 56 5.35 -11.71 -9.64
C ALA A 56 5.12 -13.22 -9.79
N VAL A 57 6.03 -13.93 -10.50
CA VAL A 57 5.94 -15.38 -10.70
C VAL A 57 6.02 -16.16 -9.38
N ILE A 58 6.83 -15.72 -8.43
CA ILE A 58 7.01 -16.40 -7.14
C ILE A 58 5.80 -16.15 -6.20
N ILE A 59 5.21 -14.95 -6.25
CA ILE A 59 4.13 -14.56 -5.33
C ILE A 59 2.81 -15.28 -5.65
N ILE A 60 2.42 -15.38 -6.93
CA ILE A 60 1.13 -15.94 -7.35
C ILE A 60 0.84 -17.34 -6.78
N PRO A 61 1.72 -18.36 -6.89
CA PRO A 61 1.43 -19.71 -6.42
C PRO A 61 1.35 -19.83 -4.89
N ARG A 62 1.96 -18.90 -4.15
CA ARG A 62 1.94 -18.92 -2.68
C ARG A 62 0.57 -18.51 -2.13
N VAL A 63 -0.11 -17.60 -2.80
CA VAL A 63 -1.41 -17.07 -2.34
C VAL A 63 -2.54 -18.07 -2.56
N SER A 64 -2.50 -18.88 -3.62
CA SER A 64 -3.55 -19.88 -3.90
C SER A 64 -3.50 -21.06 -2.91
N TYR A 65 -2.32 -21.60 -2.64
CA TYR A 65 -2.15 -22.72 -1.71
C TYR A 65 -2.52 -22.35 -0.27
N SER A 66 -2.11 -21.16 0.19
CA SER A 66 -2.41 -20.68 1.54
C SER A 66 -3.92 -20.52 1.78
N ARG A 67 -4.69 -20.11 0.76
CA ARG A 67 -6.15 -19.98 0.88
C ARG A 67 -6.84 -21.32 0.99
N ALA A 68 -6.47 -22.29 0.16
CA ALA A 68 -7.08 -23.63 0.21
C ALA A 68 -6.82 -24.31 1.57
N GLN A 69 -5.58 -24.24 2.07
CA GLN A 69 -5.24 -24.80 3.38
C GLN A 69 -5.97 -24.07 4.53
N ALA A 70 -6.08 -22.73 4.45
CA ALA A 70 -6.83 -21.96 5.44
C ALA A 70 -8.33 -22.32 5.45
N GLN A 71 -8.92 -22.54 4.28
CA GLN A 71 -10.32 -22.99 4.17
C GLN A 71 -10.51 -24.39 4.77
N GLU A 72 -9.61 -25.33 4.49
CA GLU A 72 -9.66 -26.68 5.07
C GLU A 72 -9.55 -26.63 6.60
N GLN A 73 -8.57 -25.88 7.11
CA GLN A 73 -8.36 -25.71 8.55
C GLN A 73 -9.56 -25.03 9.23
N ALA A 74 -10.14 -24.00 8.61
CA ALA A 74 -11.34 -23.35 9.12
C ALA A 74 -12.54 -24.31 9.11
N CYS A 75 -12.69 -25.14 8.08
CA CYS A 75 -13.77 -26.14 8.05
C CYS A 75 -13.60 -27.18 9.17
N PHE A 76 -12.36 -27.60 9.48
CA PHE A 76 -12.08 -28.50 10.61
C PHE A 76 -12.38 -27.84 11.97
N GLN A 77 -11.99 -26.58 12.15
CA GLN A 77 -12.28 -25.82 13.37
C GLN A 77 -13.78 -25.66 13.61
N ASN A 78 -14.55 -25.27 12.59
CA ASN A 78 -16.00 -25.17 12.67
C ASN A 78 -16.64 -26.54 13.04
N LYS A 79 -16.17 -27.66 12.47
CA LYS A 79 -16.63 -29.02 12.86
C LYS A 79 -16.39 -29.28 14.35
N ALA A 80 -15.21 -28.93 14.85
CA ALA A 80 -14.85 -29.13 16.26
C ALA A 80 -15.69 -28.24 17.20
N GLU A 81 -15.94 -26.99 16.81
CA GLU A 81 -16.81 -26.06 17.53
C GLU A 81 -18.25 -26.60 17.63
N ILE A 82 -18.81 -27.08 16.52
CA ILE A 82 -20.15 -27.69 16.51
C ILE A 82 -20.18 -28.95 17.38
N ASN A 83 -19.16 -29.81 17.32
CA ASN A 83 -19.08 -30.97 18.20
C ASN A 83 -19.02 -30.59 19.69
N THR A 84 -18.36 -29.49 20.02
CA THR A 84 -18.30 -28.97 21.39
C THR A 84 -19.67 -28.44 21.82
N ALA A 85 -20.40 -27.76 20.92
CA ALA A 85 -21.77 -27.32 21.17
C ALA A 85 -22.73 -28.50 21.38
N ILE A 86 -22.59 -29.58 20.60
CA ILE A 86 -23.35 -30.83 20.78
C ILE A 86 -23.11 -31.43 22.17
N GLU A 87 -21.85 -31.47 22.61
CA GLU A 87 -21.50 -32.03 23.92
C GLU A 87 -22.07 -31.18 25.06
N ARG A 88 -22.03 -29.85 24.93
CA ARG A 88 -22.69 -28.93 25.87
C ARG A 88 -24.21 -29.09 25.88
N TYR A 89 -24.83 -29.24 24.71
CA TYR A 89 -26.27 -29.51 24.60
C TYR A 89 -26.65 -30.78 25.37
N ASN A 90 -25.86 -31.85 25.24
CA ASN A 90 -26.09 -33.10 25.96
C ASN A 90 -25.92 -32.94 27.48
N ILE A 91 -24.99 -32.11 27.95
CA ILE A 91 -24.82 -31.82 29.38
C ILE A 91 -26.02 -31.04 29.94
N GLU A 92 -26.56 -30.09 29.17
CA GLU A 92 -27.65 -29.22 29.64
C GLU A 92 -29.03 -29.88 29.53
N ASN A 93 -29.30 -30.64 28.46
CA ASN A 93 -30.61 -31.24 28.19
C ASN A 93 -30.69 -32.73 28.53
N GLY A 94 -29.56 -33.39 28.79
CA GLY A 94 -29.48 -34.83 29.07
C GLY A 94 -29.70 -35.73 27.85
N GLU A 95 -29.89 -35.15 26.66
CA GLU A 95 -30.10 -35.84 25.39
C GLU A 95 -29.23 -35.20 24.30
N LEU A 96 -28.82 -36.00 23.31
CA LEU A 96 -28.10 -35.50 22.14
C LEU A 96 -29.08 -34.82 21.16
N PRO A 97 -28.63 -33.82 20.39
CA PRO A 97 -29.45 -33.21 19.35
C PRO A 97 -29.69 -34.19 18.20
N ASP A 98 -30.93 -34.31 17.74
CA ASP A 98 -31.31 -35.18 16.62
C ASP A 98 -30.95 -34.55 15.27
N THR A 99 -31.01 -33.22 15.21
CA THR A 99 -30.77 -32.45 13.99
C THR A 99 -29.90 -31.23 14.25
N MET A 100 -29.29 -30.70 13.19
CA MET A 100 -28.56 -29.42 13.26
C MET A 100 -29.49 -28.24 13.63
N ALA A 101 -30.81 -28.39 13.46
CA ALA A 101 -31.78 -27.35 13.80
C ALA A 101 -31.88 -27.14 15.32
N ASP A 102 -31.65 -28.18 16.12
CA ASP A 102 -31.71 -28.10 17.59
C ASP A 102 -30.61 -27.19 18.16
N LEU A 103 -29.50 -27.08 17.42
CA LEU A 103 -28.37 -26.21 17.75
C LEU A 103 -28.49 -24.83 17.10
N ASN A 104 -29.35 -24.65 16.09
CA ASN A 104 -29.45 -23.39 15.33
C ASN A 104 -30.31 -22.35 16.06
N ASN A 105 -29.83 -21.92 17.24
CA ASN A 105 -30.47 -20.90 18.06
C ASN A 105 -29.41 -19.98 18.70
N ALA A 106 -29.87 -18.85 19.23
CA ALA A 106 -28.98 -17.83 19.79
C ALA A 106 -28.21 -18.29 21.04
N THR A 107 -28.61 -19.38 21.68
CA THR A 107 -27.94 -19.94 22.88
C THR A 107 -26.64 -20.65 22.51
N TRP A 108 -26.64 -21.37 21.39
CA TRP A 108 -25.49 -22.17 20.95
C TRP A 108 -24.70 -21.49 19.83
N PHE A 109 -25.41 -20.81 18.93
CA PHE A 109 -24.85 -20.12 17.76
C PHE A 109 -25.56 -18.76 17.58
N PRO A 110 -25.12 -17.70 18.27
CA PRO A 110 -25.73 -16.37 18.19
C PRO A 110 -25.72 -15.78 16.77
N ASP A 111 -24.69 -16.10 15.99
CA ASP A 111 -24.53 -15.66 14.60
C ASP A 111 -25.04 -16.70 13.58
N GLY A 112 -25.67 -17.78 14.06
CA GLY A 112 -26.03 -18.95 13.25
C GLY A 112 -24.86 -19.91 13.00
N ILE A 113 -25.19 -21.11 12.54
CA ILE A 113 -24.19 -22.14 12.27
C ILE A 113 -23.42 -21.77 10.99
N PRO A 114 -22.06 -21.69 11.02
CA PRO A 114 -21.29 -21.33 9.84
C PRO A 114 -21.34 -22.44 8.77
N ASN A 115 -21.22 -22.05 7.50
CA ASN A 115 -21.06 -22.99 6.38
C ASN A 115 -19.59 -23.43 6.25
N CYS A 116 -19.34 -24.59 5.64
CA CYS A 116 -17.97 -25.02 5.36
C CYS A 116 -17.34 -24.14 4.26
N PRO A 117 -16.21 -23.47 4.50
CA PRO A 117 -15.59 -22.55 3.53
C PRO A 117 -14.96 -23.23 2.31
N VAL A 118 -14.85 -24.57 2.30
CA VAL A 118 -14.33 -25.36 1.16
C VAL A 118 -15.43 -25.61 0.11
N SER A 119 -16.65 -25.90 0.56
CA SER A 119 -17.78 -26.33 -0.28
C SER A 119 -18.97 -25.40 -0.25
N ASN A 120 -18.95 -24.39 0.63
CA ASN A 120 -20.06 -23.48 0.93
C ASN A 120 -21.36 -24.19 1.36
N ASN A 121 -21.23 -25.40 1.89
CA ASN A 121 -22.35 -26.25 2.28
C ASN A 121 -22.52 -26.33 3.80
N ALA A 122 -23.75 -26.58 4.24
CA ALA A 122 -24.08 -26.78 5.64
C ALA A 122 -23.48 -28.10 6.18
N TYR A 123 -23.17 -28.09 7.47
CA TYR A 123 -22.73 -29.28 8.19
C TYR A 123 -23.89 -30.23 8.46
N VAL A 124 -23.60 -31.53 8.49
CA VAL A 124 -24.60 -32.58 8.75
C VAL A 124 -24.11 -33.51 9.87
N LEU A 125 -25.05 -33.92 10.72
CA LEU A 125 -24.83 -34.92 11.76
C LEU A 125 -24.90 -36.32 11.15
N ASN A 126 -23.99 -37.21 11.55
CA ASN A 126 -24.17 -38.63 11.22
C ASN A 126 -25.16 -39.27 12.20
N GLY A 127 -26.19 -39.93 11.67
CA GLY A 127 -27.25 -40.55 12.49
C GLY A 127 -26.81 -41.69 13.42
N ALA A 128 -25.60 -42.24 13.29
CA ALA A 128 -25.06 -43.30 14.16
C ALA A 128 -24.10 -42.78 15.25
N LYS A 129 -23.53 -41.58 15.06
CA LYS A 129 -22.70 -40.87 16.03
C LYS A 129 -22.98 -39.39 15.79
N VAL A 130 -23.78 -38.76 16.66
CA VAL A 130 -24.16 -37.33 16.59
C VAL A 130 -22.90 -36.46 16.71
N ARG A 131 -22.12 -36.44 15.65
CA ARG A 131 -20.86 -35.76 15.45
C ARG A 131 -20.86 -35.30 14.01
N VAL A 132 -20.27 -34.15 13.78
CA VAL A 132 -20.13 -33.62 12.42
C VAL A 132 -19.08 -34.45 11.68
N GLN A 133 -19.52 -35.34 10.79
CA GLN A 133 -18.63 -36.13 9.94
C GLN A 133 -18.17 -35.34 8.71
N GLY A 134 -18.99 -34.41 8.22
CA GLY A 134 -18.69 -33.63 7.04
C GLY A 134 -19.78 -32.63 6.69
N HIS A 135 -19.79 -32.22 5.43
CA HIS A 135 -20.78 -31.33 4.84
C HIS A 135 -21.47 -32.05 3.67
N THR A 136 -22.58 -31.50 3.16
CA THR A 136 -23.50 -32.21 2.22
C THR A 136 -22.89 -32.73 0.91
N THR A 137 -21.64 -32.37 0.56
CA THR A 137 -20.94 -32.81 -0.67
C THR A 137 -19.68 -33.63 -0.44
N GLY A 138 -19.31 -33.99 0.79
CA GLY A 138 -18.15 -34.85 1.02
C GLY A 138 -17.70 -34.98 2.48
N SER A 139 -17.09 -36.13 2.77
CA SER A 139 -16.40 -36.44 4.03
C SER A 139 -14.90 -36.20 3.86
N HIS A 140 -14.43 -35.02 4.24
CA HIS A 140 -13.03 -34.78 4.58
C HIS A 140 -12.98 -34.20 6.00
#